data_AF-A0A0F7ZF10-F1
#
_entry.id   AF-A0A0F7ZF10-F1
#
_cell.length_a   1.000
_cell.length_b   1.000
_cell.length_c   1.000
_cell.angle_alpha   90.00
_cell.angle_beta   90.00
_cell.angle_gamma   90.00
#
_symmetry.space_group_name_H-M   'P 1'
#
loop_
_entity.id
_entity.type
_entity.pdbx_description
1 polymer ?
#
loop_
_entity_poly.entity_id
_entity_poly.type
_entity_poly.pdbx_seq_one_letter_code
_entity_poly.pdbx_strand_id
1 'polypeptide(L)'
;MVEWVLRPKIRQAITVFCSEEPALQEDALHSCDWIVLAEIHKFLEPFHDATIANESWKKSISDVLPTMDYLLHHIEAARNTTDIPHLATMMETAWAKLADYYELTEDSPVYSAATVLNPSLKWTYMEKTWEDRQEWIERAKARVGQLWRDEYKPASQCCITRPIPEQRPDAKRPNGYKIWMKEQKATIFSMDDDEYDVYCREPVIMVSDPLKWWLDPAQRRRFPGLSLMAIDILSIAPMSAETERLFSKAKLSVTDQRGSMNVETLNLVECLRSWDNSALILPTECRYMDGSHDTIERVSSEA
;
A
#
# COMPACT_ATOMS: atom_id res chain seq x y z
N MET A 1 -7.93 -10.41 -19.49
CA MET A 1 -7.58 -11.38 -20.57
C MET A 1 -8.76 -12.30 -20.90
N VAL A 2 -9.45 -12.88 -19.90
CA VAL A 2 -10.59 -13.79 -20.13
C VAL A 2 -11.84 -13.08 -20.69
N GLU A 3 -12.11 -11.82 -20.30
CA GLU A 3 -13.18 -11.00 -20.91
C GLU A 3 -13.10 -10.95 -22.44
N TRP A 4 -11.89 -10.90 -22.99
CA TRP A 4 -11.65 -10.85 -24.44
C TRP A 4 -11.96 -12.18 -25.11
N VAL A 5 -11.65 -13.29 -24.44
CA VAL A 5 -11.91 -14.66 -24.93
C VAL A 5 -13.41 -14.95 -24.99
N LEU A 6 -14.20 -14.36 -24.09
CA LEU A 6 -15.67 -14.47 -24.11
C LEU A 6 -16.33 -13.63 -25.22
N ARG A 7 -15.58 -12.75 -25.92
CA ARG A 7 -16.14 -11.97 -27.02
C ARG A 7 -16.47 -12.89 -28.21
N PRO A 8 -17.64 -12.73 -28.86
CA PRO A 8 -18.08 -13.62 -29.94
C PRO A 8 -17.05 -13.80 -31.06
N LYS A 9 -16.34 -12.70 -31.42
CA LYS A 9 -15.31 -12.72 -32.46
C LYS A 9 -14.12 -13.61 -32.10
N ILE A 10 -13.65 -13.56 -30.85
CA ILE A 10 -12.49 -14.35 -30.41
C ILE A 10 -12.91 -15.80 -30.20
N ARG A 11 -14.08 -16.04 -29.61
CA ARG A 11 -14.65 -17.40 -29.52
C ARG A 11 -14.73 -18.07 -30.89
N GLN A 12 -15.26 -17.38 -31.89
CA GLN A 12 -15.34 -17.91 -33.26
C GLN A 12 -13.96 -18.16 -33.85
N ALA A 13 -13.00 -17.25 -33.66
CA ALA A 13 -11.63 -17.43 -34.14
C ALA A 13 -10.95 -18.66 -33.50
N ILE A 14 -11.13 -18.89 -32.19
CA ILE A 14 -10.61 -20.06 -31.49
C ILE A 14 -11.24 -21.35 -32.04
N THR A 15 -12.57 -21.38 -32.22
CA THR A 15 -13.26 -22.55 -32.77
C THR A 15 -12.79 -22.89 -34.18
N VAL A 16 -12.59 -21.89 -35.05
CA VAL A 16 -12.08 -22.10 -36.41
C VAL A 16 -10.64 -22.63 -36.35
N PHE A 17 -9.77 -22.01 -35.55
CA PHE A 17 -8.37 -22.44 -35.41
C PHE A 17 -8.25 -23.89 -34.92
N CYS A 18 -9.00 -24.29 -33.90
CA CYS A 18 -9.02 -25.68 -33.41
C CYS A 18 -9.60 -26.67 -34.45
N SER A 19 -10.47 -26.20 -35.37
CA SER A 19 -11.02 -27.07 -36.42
C SER A 19 -10.04 -27.28 -37.59
N GLU A 20 -9.17 -26.30 -37.86
CA GLU A 20 -8.21 -26.33 -38.96
C GLU A 20 -6.92 -27.08 -38.59
N GLU A 21 -6.53 -27.10 -37.32
CA GLU A 21 -5.32 -27.76 -36.84
C GLU A 21 -5.62 -29.18 -36.30
N PRO A 22 -5.19 -30.27 -36.99
CA PRO A 22 -5.53 -31.64 -36.60
C PRO A 22 -5.03 -32.01 -35.19
N ALA A 23 -3.93 -31.40 -34.75
CA ALA A 23 -3.35 -31.66 -33.43
C ALA A 23 -4.20 -31.11 -32.26
N LEU A 24 -5.15 -30.20 -32.53
CA LEU A 24 -5.92 -29.49 -31.50
C LEU A 24 -7.40 -29.92 -31.45
N GLN A 25 -7.79 -30.93 -32.22
CA GLN A 25 -9.19 -31.37 -32.28
C GLN A 25 -9.70 -31.91 -30.93
N GLU A 26 -8.82 -32.54 -30.14
CA GLU A 26 -9.16 -33.04 -28.80
C GLU A 26 -9.30 -31.92 -27.76
N ASP A 27 -8.69 -30.75 -28.01
CA ASP A 27 -8.72 -29.57 -27.13
C ASP A 27 -9.85 -28.58 -27.48
N ALA A 28 -10.74 -28.96 -28.40
CA ALA A 28 -11.83 -28.09 -28.85
C ALA A 28 -12.84 -27.84 -27.72
N LEU A 29 -13.06 -26.56 -27.38
CA LEU A 29 -14.00 -26.15 -26.34
C LEU A 29 -15.45 -26.33 -26.78
N HIS A 30 -16.20 -27.14 -26.02
CA HIS A 30 -17.62 -27.39 -26.20
C HIS A 30 -18.46 -26.27 -25.59
N SER A 31 -19.74 -26.20 -25.95
CA SER A 31 -20.67 -25.20 -25.41
C SER A 31 -20.71 -25.15 -23.88
N CYS A 32 -20.60 -26.30 -23.21
CA CYS A 32 -20.53 -26.39 -21.75
C CYS A 32 -19.25 -25.75 -21.19
N ASP A 33 -18.11 -25.93 -21.85
CA ASP A 33 -16.83 -25.36 -21.41
C ASP A 33 -16.87 -23.83 -21.45
N TRP A 34 -17.51 -23.26 -22.46
CA TRP A 34 -17.71 -21.80 -22.54
C TRP A 34 -18.59 -21.25 -21.41
N ILE A 35 -19.55 -22.03 -20.91
CA ILE A 35 -20.36 -21.65 -19.73
C ILE A 35 -19.49 -21.67 -18.48
N VAL A 36 -18.70 -22.74 -18.29
CA VAL A 36 -17.77 -22.85 -17.16
C VAL A 36 -16.75 -21.70 -17.17
N LEU A 37 -16.18 -21.37 -18.33
CA LEU A 37 -15.26 -20.23 -18.48
C LEU A 37 -15.91 -18.89 -18.12
N ALA A 38 -17.17 -18.69 -18.45
CA ALA A 38 -17.91 -17.48 -18.08
C ALA A 38 -18.11 -17.38 -16.56
N GLU A 39 -18.46 -18.48 -15.89
CA GLU A 39 -18.58 -18.52 -14.43
C GLU A 39 -17.23 -18.33 -13.73
N ILE A 40 -16.15 -18.95 -14.24
CA ILE A 40 -14.79 -18.71 -13.72
C ILE A 40 -14.41 -17.24 -13.86
N HIS A 41 -14.70 -16.61 -15.00
CA HIS A 41 -14.41 -15.19 -15.21
C HIS A 41 -15.12 -14.31 -14.18
N LYS A 42 -16.43 -14.54 -14.01
CA LYS A 42 -17.25 -13.82 -13.02
C LYS A 42 -16.75 -14.05 -11.59
N PHE A 43 -16.32 -15.27 -11.27
CA PHE A 43 -15.74 -15.58 -9.97
C PHE A 43 -14.41 -14.84 -9.73
N LEU A 44 -13.58 -14.67 -10.75
CA LEU A 44 -12.27 -14.00 -10.64
C LEU A 44 -12.35 -12.47 -10.68
N GLU A 45 -13.49 -11.88 -11.01
CA GLU A 45 -13.64 -10.43 -11.12
C GLU A 45 -13.38 -9.70 -9.78
N PRO A 46 -13.93 -10.14 -8.63
CA PRO A 46 -13.56 -9.57 -7.31
C PRO A 46 -12.07 -9.72 -6.95
N PHE A 47 -11.39 -10.77 -7.42
CA PHE A 47 -9.94 -10.92 -7.24
C PHE A 47 -9.17 -9.89 -8.06
N HIS A 48 -9.65 -9.60 -9.27
CA HIS A 48 -9.09 -8.54 -10.09
C HIS A 48 -9.27 -7.18 -9.41
N ASP A 49 -10.47 -6.87 -8.94
CA ASP A 49 -10.76 -5.62 -8.24
C ASP A 49 -9.90 -5.45 -6.98
N ALA A 50 -9.76 -6.51 -6.17
CA ALA A 50 -8.88 -6.54 -5.01
C ALA A 50 -7.40 -6.31 -5.38
N THR A 51 -6.95 -6.87 -6.50
CA THR A 51 -5.57 -6.67 -7.00
C THR A 51 -5.35 -5.21 -7.40
N ILE A 52 -6.25 -4.64 -8.20
CA ILE A 52 -6.18 -3.24 -8.65
C ILE A 52 -6.28 -2.27 -7.45
N ALA A 53 -7.07 -2.62 -6.44
CA ALA A 53 -7.20 -1.81 -5.24
C ALA A 53 -5.91 -1.76 -4.39
N ASN A 54 -5.07 -2.79 -4.44
CA ASN A 54 -3.87 -2.93 -3.61
C ASN A 54 -2.55 -2.65 -4.33
N GLU A 55 -2.51 -2.66 -5.66
CA GLU A 55 -1.26 -2.49 -6.44
C GLU A 55 -0.71 -1.06 -6.47
N SER A 56 -1.44 -0.09 -5.91
CA SER A 56 -1.07 1.32 -5.96
C SER A 56 -0.06 1.69 -4.87
N TRP A 57 0.92 2.54 -5.21
CA TRP A 57 1.91 3.08 -4.27
C TRP A 57 1.34 3.86 -3.07
N LYS A 58 0.06 4.22 -3.10
CA LYS A 58 -0.63 4.89 -1.98
C LYS A 58 -1.27 3.93 -0.98
N LYS A 59 -1.08 2.62 -1.18
CA LYS A 59 -1.70 1.58 -0.37
C LYS A 59 -0.77 1.11 0.71
N SER A 60 -1.37 0.74 1.83
CA SER A 60 -0.69 0.34 3.05
C SER A 60 -0.98 -1.12 3.33
N ILE A 61 -0.05 -1.81 3.98
CA ILE A 61 -0.24 -3.17 4.49
C ILE A 61 -1.49 -3.31 5.40
N SER A 62 -2.02 -2.20 5.93
CA SER A 62 -3.30 -2.16 6.65
C SER A 62 -4.51 -2.61 5.83
N ASP A 63 -4.41 -2.54 4.49
CA ASP A 63 -5.50 -2.93 3.57
C ASP A 63 -5.52 -4.45 3.31
N VAL A 64 -4.48 -5.19 3.70
CA VAL A 64 -4.33 -6.63 3.42
C VAL A 64 -5.41 -7.44 4.14
N LEU A 65 -5.61 -7.26 5.45
CA LEU A 65 -6.62 -8.02 6.20
C LEU A 65 -8.03 -7.78 5.65
N PRO A 66 -8.50 -6.52 5.47
CA PRO A 66 -9.78 -6.25 4.80
C PRO A 66 -9.92 -6.88 3.41
N THR A 67 -8.84 -6.88 2.63
CA THR A 67 -8.85 -7.49 1.30
C THR A 67 -9.02 -9.01 1.38
N MET A 68 -8.28 -9.67 2.27
CA MET A 68 -8.39 -11.12 2.47
C MET A 68 -9.78 -11.51 2.99
N ASP A 69 -10.34 -10.74 3.93
CA ASP A 69 -11.69 -10.96 4.46
C ASP A 69 -12.76 -10.79 3.36
N TYR A 70 -12.63 -9.78 2.51
CA TYR A 70 -13.50 -9.57 1.35
C TYR A 70 -13.45 -10.76 0.37
N LEU A 71 -12.25 -11.25 0.06
CA LEU A 71 -12.08 -12.39 -0.85
C LEU A 71 -12.63 -13.69 -0.25
N LEU A 72 -12.39 -13.97 1.05
CA LEU A 72 -12.95 -15.13 1.74
C LEU A 72 -14.49 -15.10 1.69
N HIS A 73 -15.09 -13.96 2.01
CA HIS A 73 -16.55 -13.78 1.94
C HIS A 73 -17.09 -14.02 0.53
N HIS A 74 -16.40 -13.52 -0.50
CA HIS A 74 -16.77 -13.75 -1.90
C HIS A 74 -16.72 -15.24 -2.27
N ILE A 75 -15.66 -15.96 -1.87
CA ILE A 75 -15.53 -17.39 -2.17
C ILE A 75 -16.67 -18.18 -1.50
N GLU A 76 -16.98 -17.89 -0.24
CA GLU A 76 -18.07 -18.55 0.50
C GLU A 76 -19.43 -18.30 -0.16
N ALA A 77 -19.71 -17.05 -0.56
CA ALA A 77 -20.94 -16.70 -1.26
C ALA A 77 -21.05 -17.39 -2.63
N ALA A 78 -19.95 -17.42 -3.39
CA ALA A 78 -19.89 -18.06 -4.70
C ALA A 78 -20.08 -19.57 -4.61
N ARG A 79 -19.49 -20.22 -3.60
CA ARG A 79 -19.66 -21.65 -3.32
C ARG A 79 -21.13 -22.01 -3.07
N ASN A 80 -21.83 -21.19 -2.29
CA ASN A 80 -23.24 -21.43 -1.96
C ASN A 80 -24.20 -21.20 -3.14
N THR A 81 -23.75 -20.49 -4.18
CA THR A 81 -24.57 -20.13 -5.35
C THR A 81 -24.33 -21.06 -6.55
N THR A 82 -23.22 -21.80 -6.56
CA THR A 82 -22.77 -22.54 -7.73
C THR A 82 -23.44 -23.91 -7.84
N ASP A 83 -24.11 -24.17 -8.97
CA ASP A 83 -24.74 -25.47 -9.29
C ASP A 83 -23.78 -26.47 -9.96
N ILE A 84 -22.55 -26.04 -10.29
CA ILE A 84 -21.55 -26.84 -11.01
C ILE A 84 -20.61 -27.53 -10.00
N PRO A 85 -20.67 -28.87 -9.82
CA PRO A 85 -19.95 -29.56 -8.74
C PRO A 85 -18.42 -29.38 -8.78
N HIS A 86 -17.83 -29.44 -9.98
CA HIS A 86 -16.40 -29.26 -10.16
C HIS A 86 -15.93 -27.85 -9.77
N LEU A 87 -16.72 -26.82 -10.07
CA LEU A 87 -16.40 -25.43 -9.75
C LEU A 87 -16.51 -25.19 -8.24
N ALA A 88 -17.48 -25.81 -7.57
CA ALA A 88 -17.57 -25.80 -6.11
C ALA A 88 -16.31 -26.41 -5.46
N THR A 89 -15.79 -27.53 -5.98
CA THR A 89 -14.52 -28.10 -5.50
C THR A 89 -13.34 -27.15 -5.72
N MET A 90 -13.26 -26.48 -6.88
CA MET A 90 -12.21 -25.49 -7.13
C MET A 90 -12.30 -24.30 -6.16
N MET A 91 -13.51 -23.81 -5.88
CA MET A 91 -13.74 -22.75 -4.90
C MET A 91 -13.32 -23.17 -3.49
N GLU A 92 -13.58 -24.42 -3.10
CA GLU A 92 -13.11 -24.96 -1.81
C GLU A 92 -11.58 -24.98 -1.73
N THR A 93 -10.90 -25.40 -2.81
CA THR A 93 -9.43 -25.36 -2.84
C THR A 93 -8.88 -23.92 -2.81
N ALA A 94 -9.58 -22.97 -3.44
CA ALA A 94 -9.22 -21.55 -3.38
C ALA A 94 -9.42 -20.97 -1.98
N TRP A 95 -10.52 -21.31 -1.31
CA TRP A 95 -10.79 -20.93 0.08
C TRP A 95 -9.73 -21.47 1.02
N ALA A 96 -9.43 -22.77 0.94
CA ALA A 96 -8.41 -23.41 1.76
C ALA A 96 -7.04 -22.73 1.58
N LYS A 97 -6.66 -22.45 0.32
CA LYS A 97 -5.41 -21.77 0.03
C LYS A 97 -5.37 -20.34 0.58
N LEU A 98 -6.48 -19.61 0.52
CA LEU A 98 -6.57 -18.26 1.05
C LEU A 98 -6.54 -18.27 2.59
N ALA A 99 -7.21 -19.23 3.22
CA ALA A 99 -7.18 -19.43 4.67
C ALA A 99 -5.77 -19.73 5.17
N ASP A 100 -4.99 -20.58 4.48
CA ASP A 100 -3.58 -20.84 4.82
C ASP A 100 -2.77 -19.53 4.87
N TYR A 101 -2.92 -18.66 3.86
CA TYR A 101 -2.23 -17.37 3.84
C TYR A 101 -2.75 -16.39 4.88
N TYR A 102 -4.04 -16.46 5.21
CA TYR A 102 -4.63 -15.68 6.28
C TYR A 102 -3.99 -16.01 7.62
N GLU A 103 -3.84 -17.30 7.93
CA GLU A 103 -3.19 -17.76 9.16
C GLU A 103 -1.74 -17.27 9.25
N LEU A 104 -1.00 -17.26 8.14
CA LEU A 104 0.37 -16.71 8.10
C LEU A 104 0.44 -15.20 8.43
N THR A 105 -0.66 -14.45 8.32
CA THR A 105 -0.67 -13.04 8.76
C THR A 105 -0.54 -12.92 10.27
N GLU A 106 -0.91 -13.96 11.03
CA GLU A 106 -0.76 -13.97 12.48
C GLU A 106 0.72 -14.06 12.89
N ASP A 107 1.56 -14.74 12.10
CA ASP A 107 2.99 -14.97 12.39
C ASP A 107 3.78 -13.66 12.58
N SER A 108 3.33 -12.57 11.95
CA SER A 108 3.95 -11.26 12.05
C SER A 108 3.01 -10.24 12.73
N PRO A 109 3.47 -9.51 13.77
CA PRO A 109 2.67 -8.46 14.39
C PRO A 109 2.38 -7.28 13.44
N VAL A 110 3.09 -7.19 12.31
CA VAL A 110 3.00 -6.05 11.39
C VAL A 110 1.60 -5.90 10.80
N TYR A 111 0.92 -7.00 10.44
CA TYR A 111 -0.44 -6.92 9.90
C TYR A 111 -1.44 -6.40 10.95
N SER A 112 -1.40 -6.97 12.15
CA SER A 112 -2.25 -6.51 13.27
C SER A 112 -1.93 -5.06 13.65
N ALA A 113 -0.65 -4.71 13.75
CA ALA A 113 -0.21 -3.35 14.07
C ALA A 113 -0.70 -2.35 13.01
N ALA A 114 -0.60 -2.67 11.72
CA ALA A 114 -1.05 -1.80 10.65
C ALA A 114 -2.57 -1.54 10.71
N THR A 115 -3.37 -2.56 10.98
CA THR A 115 -4.81 -2.43 11.16
C THR A 115 -5.14 -1.56 12.38
N VAL A 116 -4.42 -1.74 13.49
CA VAL A 116 -4.62 -0.96 14.72
C VAL A 116 -4.23 0.52 14.52
N LEU A 117 -3.11 0.75 13.85
CA LEU A 117 -2.60 2.08 13.55
C LEU A 117 -3.43 2.79 12.48
N ASN A 118 -4.32 2.10 11.76
CA ASN A 118 -5.32 2.74 10.92
C ASN A 118 -6.46 3.32 11.79
N PRO A 119 -6.64 4.65 11.87
CA PRO A 119 -7.65 5.26 12.73
C PRO A 119 -9.09 4.86 12.38
N SER A 120 -9.34 4.38 11.16
CA SER A 120 -10.65 3.94 10.66
C SER A 120 -10.98 2.48 10.97
N LEU A 121 -10.00 1.68 11.40
CA LEU A 121 -10.19 0.26 11.71
C LEU A 121 -9.99 0.01 13.20
N LYS A 122 -8.77 0.28 13.71
CA LYS A 122 -8.34 0.00 15.08
C LYS A 122 -8.60 -1.46 15.51
N TRP A 123 -8.57 -1.72 16.81
CA TRP A 123 -8.97 -3.02 17.38
C TRP A 123 -10.45 -3.36 17.12
N THR A 124 -11.31 -2.35 16.97
CA THR A 124 -12.75 -2.55 16.72
C THR A 124 -13.01 -3.38 15.45
N TYR A 125 -12.20 -3.20 14.41
CA TYR A 125 -12.26 -4.05 13.22
C TYR A 125 -11.96 -5.51 13.55
N MET A 126 -10.82 -5.77 14.18
CA MET A 126 -10.36 -7.14 14.46
C MET A 126 -11.24 -7.86 15.47
N GLU A 127 -11.75 -7.14 16.48
CA GLU A 127 -12.70 -7.68 17.46
C GLU A 127 -14.02 -8.10 16.82
N LYS A 128 -14.44 -7.43 15.74
CA LYS A 128 -15.62 -7.81 14.98
C LYS A 128 -15.34 -8.95 14.00
N THR A 129 -14.23 -8.92 13.29
CA THR A 129 -13.87 -9.95 12.30
C THR A 129 -13.53 -11.28 12.96
N TRP A 130 -12.92 -11.25 14.15
CA TRP A 130 -12.47 -12.44 14.88
C TRP A 130 -13.29 -12.70 16.14
N GLU A 131 -14.59 -12.40 16.11
CA GLU A 131 -15.49 -12.59 17.27
C GLU A 131 -15.46 -14.03 17.81
N ASP A 132 -15.33 -15.02 16.92
CA ASP A 132 -15.24 -16.44 17.27
C ASP A 132 -13.81 -16.90 17.66
N ARG A 133 -12.80 -16.04 17.49
CA ARG A 133 -11.37 -16.35 17.67
C ARG A 133 -10.71 -15.40 18.67
N GLN A 134 -11.25 -15.37 19.88
CA GLN A 134 -10.75 -14.52 20.96
C GLN A 134 -9.25 -14.71 21.25
N GLU A 135 -8.76 -15.95 21.17
CA GLU A 135 -7.33 -16.26 21.37
C GLU A 135 -6.43 -15.50 20.37
N TRP A 136 -6.88 -15.33 19.12
CA TRP A 136 -6.12 -14.60 18.10
C TRP A 136 -6.03 -13.11 18.43
N ILE A 137 -7.14 -12.53 18.91
CA ILE A 137 -7.19 -11.12 19.34
C ILE A 137 -6.22 -10.90 20.50
N GLU A 138 -6.21 -11.79 21.50
CA GLU A 138 -5.33 -11.69 22.66
C GLU A 138 -3.86 -11.82 22.28
N ARG A 139 -3.51 -12.79 21.42
CA ARG A 139 -2.15 -12.94 20.89
C ARG A 139 -1.72 -11.72 20.07
N ALA A 140 -2.59 -11.21 19.19
CA ALA A 140 -2.31 -10.01 18.41
C ALA A 140 -2.07 -8.79 19.32
N LYS A 141 -2.93 -8.56 20.32
CA LYS A 141 -2.78 -7.47 21.31
C LYS A 141 -1.46 -7.58 22.07
N ALA A 142 -1.08 -8.78 22.50
CA ALA A 142 0.18 -9.03 23.18
C ALA A 142 1.39 -8.73 22.29
N ARG A 143 1.39 -9.22 21.04
CA ARG A 143 2.50 -9.03 20.09
C ARG A 143 2.65 -7.57 19.63
N VAL A 144 1.55 -6.87 19.32
CA VAL A 144 1.58 -5.44 18.95
C VAL A 144 2.05 -4.60 20.13
N GLY A 145 1.55 -4.89 21.34
CA GLY A 145 2.02 -4.21 22.55
C GLY A 145 3.49 -4.48 22.86
N GLN A 146 3.99 -5.68 22.56
CA GLN A 146 5.41 -6.01 22.68
C GLN A 146 6.26 -5.21 21.67
N LEU A 147 5.87 -5.21 20.39
CA LEU A 147 6.52 -4.44 19.33
C LEU A 147 6.64 -2.95 19.71
N TRP A 148 5.56 -2.37 20.23
CA TRP A 148 5.57 -1.00 20.74
C TRP A 148 6.58 -0.78 21.87
N ARG A 149 6.58 -1.64 22.89
CA ARG A 149 7.45 -1.50 24.08
C ARG A 149 8.92 -1.71 23.76
N ASP A 150 9.24 -2.65 22.87
CA ASP A 150 10.61 -3.07 22.60
C ASP A 150 11.31 -2.11 21.63
N GLU A 151 10.61 -1.65 20.58
CA GLU A 151 11.25 -0.87 19.49
C GLU A 151 10.98 0.64 19.54
N TYR A 152 9.75 1.06 19.86
CA TYR A 152 9.32 2.44 19.63
C TYR A 152 9.20 3.28 20.91
N LYS A 153 8.74 2.69 22.01
CA LYS A 153 8.65 3.37 23.32
C LYS A 153 10.01 3.89 23.84
N PRO A 154 11.13 3.16 23.71
CA PRO A 154 12.44 3.66 24.13
C PRO A 154 12.96 4.75 23.18
N ALA A 155 12.69 4.62 21.88
CA ALA A 155 13.13 5.57 20.86
C ALA A 155 12.46 6.94 21.05
N SER A 156 11.17 6.98 21.38
CA SER A 156 10.42 8.22 21.60
C SER A 156 10.98 9.03 22.79
N GLN A 157 11.38 8.37 23.87
CA GLN A 157 11.99 9.00 25.04
C GLN A 157 13.36 9.63 24.71
N CYS A 158 14.12 9.03 23.79
CA CYS A 158 15.40 9.57 23.32
C CYS A 158 15.22 10.78 22.38
N CYS A 159 14.16 10.80 21.56
CA CYS A 159 13.84 11.93 20.68
C CYS A 159 13.39 13.17 21.47
N ILE A 160 12.65 13.00 22.55
CA ILE A 160 12.18 14.10 23.42
C ILE A 160 13.34 14.77 24.17
N THR A 161 14.43 14.04 24.41
CA THR A 161 15.62 14.56 25.12
C THR A 161 16.61 15.30 24.24
N ARG A 162 16.43 15.34 22.91
CA ARG A 162 17.20 16.25 22.06
C ARG A 162 16.73 17.69 22.31
N PRO A 163 17.58 18.59 22.84
CA PRO A 163 17.22 19.99 22.95
C PRO A 163 16.97 20.49 21.53
N ILE A 164 15.74 20.90 21.25
CA ILE A 164 15.47 21.82 20.13
C ILE A 164 16.45 22.97 20.33
N PRO A 165 17.27 23.38 19.34
CA PRO A 165 18.12 24.54 19.49
C PRO A 165 17.21 25.71 19.86
N GLU A 166 17.33 26.13 21.12
CA GLU A 166 16.54 27.23 21.66
C GLU A 166 16.72 28.40 20.71
N GLN A 167 15.64 28.79 20.01
CA GLN A 167 15.59 30.11 19.45
C GLN A 167 15.87 31.05 20.62
N ARG A 168 16.96 31.84 20.48
CA ARG A 168 17.47 32.73 21.52
C ARG A 168 16.29 33.37 22.25
N PRO A 169 16.16 33.21 23.57
CA PRO A 169 15.04 33.77 24.28
C PRO A 169 15.09 35.29 24.15
N ASP A 170 14.15 35.85 23.40
CA ASP A 170 13.80 37.25 23.55
C ASP A 170 13.45 37.46 25.02
N ALA A 171 14.21 38.32 25.70
CA ALA A 171 14.16 38.57 27.13
C ALA A 171 12.85 39.25 27.56
N LYS A 172 11.71 38.56 27.42
CA LYS A 172 10.41 38.96 27.95
C LYS A 172 10.14 38.11 29.19
N ARG A 173 9.85 38.81 30.30
CA ARG A 173 9.53 38.24 31.60
C ARG A 173 8.57 37.04 31.46
N PRO A 174 8.88 35.87 32.03
CA PRO A 174 8.01 34.71 31.94
C PRO A 174 6.65 35.04 32.56
N ASN A 175 5.57 34.88 31.78
CA ASN A 175 4.22 35.13 32.27
C ASN A 175 3.81 34.00 33.23
N GLY A 176 3.71 34.31 34.53
CA GLY A 176 3.34 33.35 35.58
C GLY A 176 1.99 32.64 35.33
N TYR A 177 1.04 33.30 34.67
CA TYR A 177 -0.22 32.66 34.27
C TYR A 177 -0.02 31.58 33.20
N LYS A 178 0.90 31.79 32.24
CA LYS A 178 1.21 30.77 31.22
C LYS A 178 1.93 29.57 31.82
N ILE A 179 2.81 29.79 32.81
CA ILE A 179 3.51 28.72 33.54
C ILE A 179 2.50 27.93 34.36
N TRP A 180 1.68 28.60 35.17
CA TRP A 180 0.63 27.97 35.96
C TRP A 180 -0.38 27.23 35.08
N MET A 181 -0.84 27.80 33.97
CA MET A 181 -1.70 27.11 33.00
C MET A 181 -1.04 25.87 32.39
N LYS A 182 0.28 25.89 32.15
CA LYS A 182 1.03 24.73 31.65
C LYS A 182 1.10 23.64 32.72
N GLU A 183 1.35 24.01 33.98
CA GLU A 183 1.35 23.09 35.13
C GLU A 183 -0.03 22.48 35.38
N GLN A 184 -1.09 23.29 35.34
CA GLN A 184 -2.47 22.79 35.47
C GLN A 184 -2.83 21.84 34.33
N LYS A 185 -2.46 22.16 33.08
CA LYS A 185 -2.66 21.26 31.94
C LYS A 185 -1.86 19.96 32.08
N ALA A 186 -0.64 20.01 32.62
CA ALA A 186 0.18 18.83 32.89
C ALA A 186 -0.32 18.02 34.10
N THR A 187 -1.11 18.60 35.00
CA THR A 187 -1.77 17.87 36.10
C THR A 187 -3.08 17.21 35.62
N ILE A 188 -3.76 17.82 34.64
CA ILE A 188 -4.99 17.27 34.02
C ILE A 188 -4.65 16.13 33.04
N PHE A 189 -3.56 16.27 32.28
CA PHE A 189 -3.02 15.20 31.44
C PHE A 189 -1.94 14.45 32.21
N SER A 190 -2.29 13.28 32.77
CA SER A 190 -1.30 12.35 33.33
C SER A 190 -0.22 12.08 32.26
N MET A 191 1.00 12.56 32.48
CA MET A 191 2.14 12.31 31.57
C MET A 191 2.64 10.85 31.65
N ASP A 192 2.07 10.04 32.54
CA ASP A 192 2.41 8.62 32.72
C ASP A 192 1.52 7.66 31.90
N ASP A 193 0.48 8.16 31.23
CA ASP A 193 -0.33 7.32 30.37
C ASP A 193 0.46 6.93 29.11
N ASP A 194 0.54 5.63 28.83
CA ASP A 194 1.24 5.10 27.67
C ASP A 194 0.56 5.58 26.37
N GLU A 195 1.34 6.16 25.45
CA GLU A 195 0.82 6.73 24.17
C GLU A 195 -0.06 5.74 23.40
N TYR A 196 0.36 4.47 23.38
CA TYR A 196 -0.36 3.41 22.68
C TYR A 196 -1.73 3.15 23.32
N ASP A 197 -1.77 3.05 24.66
CA ASP A 197 -3.02 2.83 25.38
C ASP A 197 -4.00 4.00 25.20
N VAL A 198 -3.49 5.23 25.19
CA VAL A 198 -4.31 6.44 24.91
C VAL A 198 -4.92 6.37 23.53
N TYR A 199 -4.12 6.08 22.50
CA TYR A 199 -4.61 5.98 21.12
C TYR A 199 -5.62 4.84 20.94
N CYS A 200 -5.41 3.68 21.57
CA CYS A 200 -6.32 2.54 21.50
C CYS A 200 -7.67 2.81 22.16
N ARG A 201 -7.74 3.67 23.19
CA ARG A 201 -9.00 4.06 23.84
C ARG A 201 -9.81 5.08 23.04
N GLU A 202 -9.16 5.81 22.14
CA GLU A 202 -9.84 6.81 21.33
C GLU A 202 -10.80 6.17 20.32
N PRO A 203 -11.93 6.83 20.01
CA PRO A 203 -12.88 6.32 19.04
C PRO A 203 -12.24 6.18 17.65
N VAL A 204 -12.84 5.31 16.84
CA VAL A 204 -12.53 5.15 15.43
C VAL A 204 -12.89 6.44 14.68
N ILE A 205 -12.01 6.89 13.79
CA ILE A 205 -12.19 8.09 12.97
C ILE A 205 -12.04 7.69 11.50
N MET A 206 -13.02 8.09 10.69
CA MET A 206 -12.96 7.88 9.24
C MET A 206 -11.91 8.78 8.59
N VAL A 207 -10.92 8.15 7.98
CA VAL A 207 -9.74 8.80 7.37
C VAL A 207 -9.52 8.16 6.01
N SER A 208 -9.32 8.97 4.97
CA SER A 208 -9.07 8.46 3.62
C SER A 208 -7.66 7.91 3.42
N ASP A 209 -6.68 8.46 4.14
CA ASP A 209 -5.27 8.07 4.06
C ASP A 209 -4.66 8.05 5.48
N PRO A 210 -4.55 6.85 6.09
CA PRO A 210 -4.00 6.70 7.44
C PRO A 210 -2.57 7.23 7.59
N LEU A 211 -1.73 7.03 6.58
CA LEU A 211 -0.33 7.48 6.61
C LEU A 211 -0.25 9.01 6.63
N LYS A 212 -1.04 9.69 5.79
CA LYS A 212 -1.12 11.17 5.82
C LYS A 212 -1.64 11.71 7.15
N TRP A 213 -2.57 11.00 7.79
CA TRP A 213 -3.09 11.39 9.10
C TRP A 213 -1.98 11.33 10.17
N TRP A 214 -1.14 10.31 10.16
CA TRP A 214 0.01 10.22 11.06
C TRP A 214 1.13 11.20 10.75
N LEU A 215 1.28 11.60 9.47
CA LEU A 215 2.24 12.64 9.07
C LEU A 215 1.82 14.06 9.50
N ASP A 216 0.55 14.27 9.88
CA ASP A 216 0.06 15.57 10.34
C ASP A 216 0.84 16.04 11.58
N PRO A 217 1.39 17.28 11.58
CA PRO A 217 2.12 17.83 12.72
C PRO A 217 1.36 17.79 14.05
N ALA A 218 0.02 17.85 14.03
CA ALA A 218 -0.80 17.73 15.23
C ALA A 218 -0.70 16.33 15.85
N GLN A 219 -0.79 15.28 15.03
CA GLN A 219 -0.68 13.89 15.50
C GLN A 219 0.74 13.57 15.95
N ARG A 220 1.76 13.99 15.21
CA ARG A 220 3.16 13.80 15.60
C ARG A 220 3.54 14.49 16.90
N ARG A 221 2.91 15.62 17.23
CA ARG A 221 3.09 16.30 18.52
C ARG A 221 2.37 15.60 19.66
N ARG A 222 1.22 14.99 19.37
CA ARG A 222 0.38 14.30 20.36
C ARG A 222 0.92 12.90 20.68
N PHE A 223 1.46 12.23 19.67
CA PHE A 223 1.92 10.85 19.69
C PHE A 223 3.32 10.74 19.05
N PRO A 224 4.35 11.31 19.70
CA PRO A 224 5.68 11.40 19.11
C PRO A 224 6.33 10.04 18.85
N GLY A 225 6.12 9.05 19.72
CA GLY A 225 6.63 7.69 19.51
C GLY A 225 5.74 6.87 18.59
N LEU A 226 4.44 6.89 18.85
CA LEU A 226 3.50 6.06 18.12
C LEU A 226 3.37 6.48 16.65
N SER A 227 3.55 7.77 16.33
CA SER A 227 3.59 8.23 14.94
C SER A 227 4.79 7.68 14.16
N LEU A 228 5.92 7.39 14.80
CA LEU A 228 7.06 6.73 14.14
C LEU A 228 6.69 5.29 13.76
N MET A 229 6.15 4.54 14.72
CA MET A 229 5.63 3.18 14.48
C MET A 229 4.61 3.15 13.35
N ALA A 230 3.68 4.10 13.35
CA ALA A 230 2.67 4.21 12.31
C ALA A 230 3.27 4.53 10.94
N ILE A 231 4.23 5.44 10.85
CA ILE A 231 4.88 5.77 9.57
C ILE A 231 5.66 4.57 9.04
N ASP A 232 6.44 3.91 9.89
CA ASP A 232 7.27 2.76 9.48
C ASP A 232 6.39 1.62 8.98
N ILE A 233 5.33 1.28 9.71
CA ILE A 233 4.45 0.16 9.37
C ILE A 233 3.50 0.48 8.20
N LEU A 234 2.83 1.64 8.21
CA LEU A 234 1.85 1.99 7.17
C LEU A 234 2.50 2.40 5.84
N SER A 235 3.82 2.65 5.83
CA SER A 235 4.58 2.86 4.59
C SER A 235 4.90 1.56 3.85
N ILE A 236 4.71 0.39 4.49
CA ILE A 236 4.91 -0.91 3.86
C ILE A 236 3.81 -1.11 2.82
N ALA A 237 4.21 -1.31 1.57
CA ALA A 237 3.28 -1.63 0.49
C ALA A 237 2.67 -3.03 0.71
N PRO A 238 1.37 -3.24 0.41
CA PRO A 238 0.72 -4.53 0.57
C PRO A 238 1.21 -5.58 -0.45
N MET A 239 1.78 -5.16 -1.58
CA MET A 239 2.25 -6.03 -2.66
C MET A 239 3.53 -5.50 -3.31
N SER A 240 4.30 -6.40 -3.94
CA SER A 240 5.50 -6.09 -4.72
C SER A 240 5.24 -5.43 -6.09
N ALA A 241 3.98 -5.12 -6.42
CA ALA A 241 3.57 -4.66 -7.75
C ALA A 241 4.35 -3.42 -8.24
N GLU A 242 4.66 -2.46 -7.38
CA GLU A 242 5.45 -1.28 -7.76
C GLU A 242 6.91 -1.64 -8.13
N THR A 243 7.50 -2.61 -7.43
CA THR A 243 8.84 -3.11 -7.78
C THR A 243 8.81 -3.89 -9.10
N GLU A 244 7.77 -4.68 -9.35
CA GLU A 244 7.58 -5.41 -10.61
C GLU A 244 7.36 -4.46 -11.80
N ARG A 245 6.60 -3.37 -11.60
CA ARG A 245 6.44 -2.28 -12.57
C ARG A 245 7.78 -1.61 -12.87
N LEU A 246 8.58 -1.33 -11.83
CA LEU A 246 9.92 -0.77 -11.99
C LEU A 246 10.81 -1.69 -12.82
N PHE A 247 10.85 -2.99 -12.54
CA PHE A 247 11.65 -3.94 -13.30
C PHE A 247 11.15 -4.12 -14.74
N SER A 248 9.84 -4.15 -14.93
CA SER A 248 9.22 -4.21 -16.27
C SER A 248 9.58 -2.98 -17.11
N LYS A 249 9.62 -1.80 -16.48
CA LYS A 249 10.05 -0.56 -17.13
C LYS A 249 11.57 -0.54 -17.38
N ALA A 250 12.37 -0.99 -16.43
CA ALA A 250 13.83 -1.06 -16.54
C ALA A 250 14.27 -1.96 -17.71
N LYS A 251 13.50 -3.01 -18.02
CA LYS A 251 13.72 -3.83 -19.22
C LYS A 251 13.70 -3.01 -20.52
N LEU A 252 12.90 -1.95 -20.61
CA LEU A 252 12.89 -1.06 -21.77
C LEU A 252 14.15 -0.18 -21.85
N SER A 253 14.84 0.05 -20.71
CA SER A 253 16.14 0.75 -20.67
C SER A 253 17.29 -0.17 -21.13
N VAL A 254 17.19 -1.47 -20.85
CA VAL A 254 18.16 -2.52 -21.23
C VAL A 254 17.65 -3.23 -22.48
N THR A 255 17.78 -2.59 -23.64
CA THR A 255 17.48 -3.22 -24.93
C THR A 255 18.69 -3.95 -25.49
N ASP A 256 18.49 -4.85 -26.45
CA ASP A 256 19.59 -5.57 -27.13
C ASP A 256 20.63 -4.62 -27.76
N GLN A 257 20.20 -3.41 -28.16
CA GLN A 257 21.08 -2.36 -28.70
C GLN A 257 21.79 -1.53 -27.61
N ARG A 258 21.31 -1.58 -26.36
CA ARG A 258 21.89 -0.92 -25.17
C ARG A 258 22.39 -1.95 -24.14
N GLY A 259 22.77 -3.15 -24.58
CA GLY A 259 23.21 -4.24 -23.71
C GLY A 259 24.54 -4.00 -22.96
N SER A 260 25.27 -2.93 -23.28
CA SER A 260 26.52 -2.56 -22.61
C SER A 260 26.32 -1.61 -21.40
N MET A 261 25.09 -1.29 -21.02
CA MET A 261 24.83 -0.44 -19.85
C MET A 261 25.12 -1.20 -18.56
N ASN A 262 25.98 -0.64 -17.72
CA ASN A 262 26.35 -1.23 -16.45
C ASN A 262 25.19 -1.15 -15.43
N VAL A 263 25.16 -2.07 -14.47
CA VAL A 263 24.13 -2.20 -13.44
C VAL A 263 24.04 -0.94 -12.59
N GLU A 264 25.17 -0.35 -12.19
CA GLU A 264 25.18 0.88 -11.41
C GLU A 264 24.58 2.05 -12.18
N THR A 265 24.84 2.14 -13.49
CA THR A 265 24.25 3.17 -14.35
C THR A 265 22.74 2.98 -14.49
N LEU A 266 22.27 1.74 -14.65
CA LEU A 266 20.84 1.44 -14.69
C LEU A 266 20.16 1.84 -13.37
N ASN A 267 20.73 1.47 -12.23
CA ASN A 267 20.21 1.83 -10.91
C ASN A 267 20.10 3.34 -10.75
N LEU A 268 21.15 4.09 -11.11
CA LEU A 268 21.13 5.57 -11.06
C LEU A 268 20.04 6.16 -11.95
N VAL A 269 19.87 5.66 -13.17
CA VAL A 269 18.84 6.15 -14.10
C VAL A 269 17.44 5.90 -13.55
N GLU A 270 17.16 4.73 -13.00
CA GLU A 270 15.85 4.43 -12.44
C GLU A 270 15.58 5.22 -11.14
N CYS A 271 16.60 5.44 -10.28
CA CYS A 271 16.49 6.33 -9.13
C CYS A 271 16.18 7.78 -9.56
N LEU A 272 16.92 8.31 -10.54
CA LEU A 272 16.69 9.67 -11.05
C LEU A 272 15.27 9.82 -11.61
N ARG A 273 14.78 8.83 -12.37
CA ARG A 273 13.39 8.82 -12.86
C ARG A 273 12.38 8.79 -11.73
N SER A 274 12.63 8.00 -10.69
CA SER A 274 11.75 7.95 -9.51
C SER A 274 11.68 9.32 -8.83
N TRP A 275 12.83 9.95 -8.56
CA TRP A 275 12.89 11.26 -7.92
C TRP A 275 12.29 12.39 -8.76
N ASP A 276 12.47 12.35 -10.09
CA ASP A 276 11.85 13.27 -11.03
C ASP A 276 10.32 13.15 -11.00
N ASN A 277 9.78 11.92 -11.04
CA ASN A 277 8.34 11.66 -10.93
C ASN A 277 7.77 12.04 -9.56
N SER A 278 8.55 11.92 -8.50
CA SER A 278 8.16 12.34 -7.15
C SER A 278 8.31 13.84 -6.89
N ALA A 279 8.71 14.63 -7.90
CA ALA A 279 8.98 16.07 -7.79
C ALA A 279 9.99 16.43 -6.68
N LEU A 280 10.91 15.50 -6.37
CA LEU A 280 11.98 15.72 -5.40
C LEU A 280 13.17 16.46 -6.02
N ILE A 281 13.29 16.39 -7.36
CA ILE A 281 14.27 17.17 -8.11
C ILE A 281 13.63 18.49 -8.50
N LEU A 282 14.05 19.58 -7.87
CA LEU A 282 13.75 20.92 -8.35
C LEU A 282 14.69 21.22 -9.52
N PRO A 283 14.18 21.59 -10.71
CA PRO A 283 15.03 22.05 -11.78
C PRO A 283 15.79 23.28 -11.27
N THR A 284 17.10 23.13 -11.05
CA THR A 284 17.95 24.29 -10.91
C THR A 284 17.93 24.96 -12.27
N GLU A 285 17.69 26.28 -12.32
CA GLU A 285 17.75 27.04 -13.57
C GLU A 285 19.12 26.81 -14.25
N CYS A 286 19.19 25.82 -15.15
CA CYS A 286 20.32 25.65 -16.03
C CYS A 286 20.24 26.78 -17.05
N ARG A 287 20.82 27.93 -16.69
CA ARG A 287 21.21 28.95 -17.65
C ARG A 287 22.21 28.33 -18.60
N TYR A 288 21.73 27.78 -19.70
CA TYR A 288 22.56 27.65 -20.89
C TYR A 288 23.01 29.07 -21.24
N MET A 289 24.32 29.32 -21.08
CA MET A 289 24.96 30.51 -21.61
C MET A 289 24.76 30.45 -23.13
N ASP A 290 23.79 31.20 -23.62
CA ASP A 290 23.49 31.31 -25.03
C ASP A 290 24.74 31.87 -25.71
N GLY A 291 25.35 31.05 -26.56
CA GLY A 291 26.52 31.41 -27.34
C GLY A 291 26.12 32.50 -28.32
N SER A 292 26.61 33.72 -28.09
CA SER A 292 26.54 34.84 -29.01
C SER A 292 26.99 34.41 -30.42
N HIS A 293 26.03 34.30 -31.34
CA HIS A 293 26.32 34.26 -32.77
C HIS A 293 25.93 35.59 -33.39
N ASP A 294 26.97 36.32 -33.81
CA ASP A 294 26.93 37.53 -34.62
C ASP A 294 26.04 37.36 -35.86
N THR A 295 25.05 38.24 -36.00
CA THR A 295 24.27 38.39 -37.23
C THR A 295 25.00 39.35 -38.17
N ILE A 296 25.64 38.80 -39.21
CA ILE A 296 26.10 39.56 -40.38
C ILE A 296 24.88 39.80 -41.28
N GLU A 297 24.32 41.01 -41.27
CA GLU A 297 23.35 41.45 -42.27
C GLU A 297 24.04 41.80 -43.59
N ARG A 298 23.67 41.07 -44.66
CA ARG A 298 23.99 41.40 -46.04
C ARG A 298 22.98 42.39 -46.62
N VAL A 299 23.53 43.43 -47.23
CA VAL A 299 22.91 44.50 -48.02
C VAL A 299 22.30 43.99 -49.34
N SER A 300 21.28 44.73 -49.82
CA SER A 300 20.71 44.87 -51.20
C SER A 300 19.32 44.25 -51.34
N SER A 301 18.29 44.83 -51.97
CA SER A 301 18.05 46.09 -52.72
C SER A 301 16.59 46.05 -53.21
N GLU A 302 16.03 47.21 -53.59
CA GLU A 302 14.76 47.47 -54.32
C GLU A 302 13.51 47.61 -53.41
N ALA A 303 12.79 48.73 -53.33
CA ALA A 303 12.69 49.94 -54.17
C ALA A 303 12.36 51.20 -53.33
#